data_AF-A0A7S7RPZ5-F1
#
_entry.id   AF-A0A7S7RPZ5-F1
#
_cell.length_a   1.000
_cell.length_b   1.000
_cell.length_c   1.000
_cell.angle_alpha   90.00
_cell.angle_beta   90.00
_cell.angle_gamma   90.00
#
_symmetry.space_group_name_H-M   'P 1'
#
loop_
_entity.id
_entity.type
_entity.pdbx_description
1 polymer ?
#
loop_
_entity_poly.entity_id
_entity_poly.type
_entity_poly.pdbx_seq_one_letter_code
_entity_poly.pdbx_strand_id
1 'polypeptide(L)'
;MPKMKLTTDSIKQLKPPTDKAKEQYFDSDLTGFMLEVKNTGSKIYYYRYRENNSQKMIRIGTTTDISLQEAKEKYYTLKENQDNPEPPSQTKEMPPITFQEFYDSYYLPYIKTHIKSYETNISIFKNHILPDLATTPMNELKKIEVMTHHSNMIHKKHLAPATANKFIIF
;
A
#
# COMPACT_ATOMS: atom_id res chain seq x y z
N MET A 1 -30.49 -2.46 -7.28
CA MET A 1 -29.80 -3.48 -6.44
C MET A 1 -30.73 -3.84 -5.30
N PRO A 2 -30.94 -5.11 -5.00
CA PRO A 2 -31.87 -5.55 -3.95
C PRO A 2 -31.46 -4.97 -2.60
N LYS A 3 -32.45 -4.44 -1.86
CA LYS A 3 -32.31 -4.02 -0.46
C LYS A 3 -32.98 -5.07 0.42
N MET A 4 -32.30 -5.53 1.45
CA MET A 4 -32.83 -6.49 2.41
C MET A 4 -32.15 -6.32 3.77
N LYS A 5 -32.79 -6.79 4.83
CA LYS A 5 -32.16 -6.84 6.15
C LYS A 5 -31.12 -7.96 6.20
N LEU A 6 -29.84 -7.62 6.36
CA LEU A 6 -28.79 -8.63 6.49
C LEU A 6 -28.77 -9.15 7.92
N THR A 7 -29.18 -10.41 8.08
CA THR A 7 -29.13 -11.18 9.31
C THR A 7 -28.32 -12.45 9.05
N THR A 8 -27.80 -13.07 10.10
CA THR A 8 -27.02 -14.32 9.95
C THR A 8 -27.81 -15.39 9.19
N ASP A 9 -29.12 -15.49 9.43
CA ASP A 9 -29.98 -16.45 8.75
C ASP A 9 -30.26 -16.07 7.30
N SER A 10 -30.56 -14.79 7.02
CA SER A 10 -30.81 -14.36 5.64
C SER A 10 -29.57 -14.54 4.78
N ILE A 11 -28.39 -14.22 5.30
CA ILE A 11 -27.11 -14.44 4.62
C ILE A 11 -26.85 -15.91 4.35
N LYS A 12 -27.15 -16.81 5.30
CA LYS A 12 -27.01 -18.27 5.09
C LYS A 12 -27.91 -18.77 3.97
N GLN A 13 -29.15 -18.28 3.90
CA GLN A 13 -30.14 -18.70 2.91
C GLN A 13 -29.86 -18.19 1.48
N LEU A 14 -29.04 -17.13 1.33
CA LEU A 14 -28.69 -16.61 0.00
C LEU A 14 -27.96 -17.66 -0.83
N LYS A 15 -28.54 -17.97 -2.00
CA LYS A 15 -27.97 -18.87 -2.99
C LYS A 15 -27.06 -18.09 -3.95
N PRO A 16 -26.00 -18.73 -4.48
CA PRO A 16 -25.18 -18.13 -5.53
C PRO A 16 -26.03 -17.84 -6.78
N PRO A 17 -25.83 -16.70 -7.47
CA PRO A 17 -26.52 -16.42 -8.71
C PRO A 17 -26.06 -17.39 -9.81
N THR A 18 -27.01 -17.93 -10.59
CA THR A 18 -26.73 -18.81 -11.74
C THR A 18 -26.51 -18.02 -13.03
N ASP A 19 -27.22 -16.91 -13.19
CA ASP A 19 -27.29 -16.19 -14.48
C ASP A 19 -26.30 -15.02 -14.56
N LYS A 20 -25.59 -14.73 -13.47
CA LYS A 20 -24.68 -13.58 -13.33
C LYS A 20 -23.43 -13.98 -12.54
N ALA A 21 -22.31 -13.34 -12.84
CA ALA A 21 -21.06 -13.57 -12.11
C ALA A 21 -21.15 -13.22 -10.61
N LYS A 22 -21.98 -12.24 -10.25
CA LYS A 22 -22.19 -11.78 -8.88
C LYS A 22 -23.48 -11.02 -8.69
N GLU A 23 -23.96 -10.98 -7.46
CA GLU A 23 -25.11 -10.19 -7.04
C GLU A 23 -24.79 -9.41 -5.75
N GLN A 24 -25.32 -8.18 -5.65
CA GLN A 24 -25.02 -7.26 -4.56
C GLN A 24 -26.31 -6.93 -3.80
N TYR A 25 -26.32 -7.26 -2.51
CA TYR A 25 -27.43 -7.06 -1.59
C TYR A 25 -27.08 -5.93 -0.63
N PHE A 26 -27.90 -4.88 -0.58
CA PHE A 26 -27.71 -3.75 0.33
C PHE A 26 -28.49 -3.97 1.61
N ASP A 27 -27.89 -3.60 2.73
CA ASP A 27 -28.58 -3.63 4.01
C ASP A 27 -29.68 -2.54 4.06
N SER A 28 -30.79 -2.87 4.70
CA SER A 28 -31.90 -1.93 4.89
C SER A 28 -31.62 -0.86 5.94
N ASP A 29 -30.80 -1.18 6.94
CA ASP A 29 -30.60 -0.39 8.14
C ASP A 29 -29.29 0.42 8.05
N LEU A 30 -28.26 -0.16 7.43
CA LEU A 30 -26.92 0.41 7.30
C LEU A 30 -26.64 0.95 5.89
N THR A 31 -26.64 2.27 5.76
CA THR A 31 -26.39 2.93 4.47
C THR A 31 -25.00 2.59 3.92
N GLY A 32 -24.97 2.01 2.72
CA GLY A 32 -23.73 1.66 2.03
C GLY A 32 -23.12 0.32 2.48
N PHE A 33 -23.62 -0.30 3.54
CA PHE A 33 -23.24 -1.67 3.90
C PHE A 33 -23.90 -2.65 2.94
N MET A 34 -23.11 -3.55 2.36
CA MET A 34 -23.61 -4.51 1.38
C MET A 34 -22.89 -5.85 1.47
N LEU A 35 -23.58 -6.89 1.00
CA LEU A 35 -23.05 -8.22 0.77
C LEU A 35 -22.96 -8.50 -0.73
N GLU A 36 -21.77 -8.85 -1.22
CA GLU A 36 -21.58 -9.39 -2.56
C GLU A 36 -21.58 -10.92 -2.48
N VAL A 37 -22.45 -11.56 -3.26
CA VAL A 37 -22.52 -13.01 -3.44
C VAL A 37 -22.02 -13.34 -4.85
N LYS A 38 -20.89 -14.02 -4.95
CA LYS A 38 -20.35 -14.48 -6.25
C LYS A 38 -21.04 -15.76 -6.69
N ASN A 39 -21.05 -16.03 -8.00
CA ASN A 39 -21.51 -17.31 -8.56
C ASN A 39 -20.75 -18.53 -8.00
N THR A 40 -19.49 -18.33 -7.58
CA THR A 40 -18.67 -19.34 -6.87
C THR A 40 -19.17 -19.65 -5.46
N GLY A 41 -20.15 -18.89 -4.94
CA GLY A 41 -20.69 -19.02 -3.60
C GLY A 41 -19.95 -18.24 -2.51
N SER A 42 -18.84 -17.59 -2.85
CA SER A 42 -18.17 -16.69 -1.91
C SER A 42 -19.04 -15.47 -1.58
N LYS A 43 -19.17 -15.18 -0.29
CA LYS A 43 -19.94 -14.04 0.24
C LYS A 43 -19.00 -13.06 0.93
N ILE A 44 -19.05 -11.80 0.53
CA ILE A 44 -18.09 -10.77 0.95
C ILE A 44 -18.84 -9.51 1.39
N TYR A 45 -18.52 -9.02 2.58
CA TYR A 45 -19.00 -7.74 3.09
C TYR A 45 -18.20 -6.58 2.52
N TYR A 46 -18.90 -5.54 2.11
CA TYR A 46 -18.33 -4.30 1.61
C TYR A 46 -19.03 -3.09 2.21
N TYR A 47 -18.29 -1.98 2.29
CA TYR A 47 -18.83 -0.65 2.52
C TYR A 47 -18.68 0.17 1.23
N ARG A 48 -19.81 0.58 0.64
CA ARG A 48 -19.85 1.49 -0.52
C ARG A 48 -20.20 2.90 -0.06
N TYR A 49 -19.40 3.86 -0.48
CA TYR A 49 -19.64 5.30 -0.28
C TYR A 49 -19.34 6.08 -1.56
N ARG A 50 -19.63 7.38 -1.56
CA ARG A 50 -19.26 8.30 -2.63
C ARG A 50 -18.28 9.34 -2.09
N GLU A 51 -17.25 9.63 -2.87
CA GLU A 51 -16.26 10.63 -2.56
C GLU A 51 -15.90 11.36 -3.86
N ASN A 52 -15.96 12.69 -3.87
CA ASN A 52 -15.66 13.51 -5.05
C ASN A 52 -16.37 13.04 -6.32
N ASN A 53 -17.68 12.74 -6.20
CA ASN A 53 -18.55 12.22 -7.26
C ASN A 53 -18.19 10.81 -7.78
N SER A 54 -17.11 10.20 -7.27
CA SER A 54 -16.69 8.84 -7.57
C SER A 54 -17.25 7.87 -6.54
N GLN A 55 -17.67 6.70 -7.01
CA GLN A 55 -18.16 5.66 -6.13
C GLN A 55 -17.01 4.74 -5.72
N LYS A 56 -16.77 4.64 -4.42
CA LYS A 56 -15.74 3.79 -3.84
C LYS A 56 -16.36 2.64 -3.06
N MET A 57 -15.59 1.57 -2.90
CA MET A 57 -15.99 0.38 -2.18
C MET A 57 -14.81 -0.18 -1.40
N ILE A 58 -14.97 -0.35 -0.08
CA ILE A 58 -13.96 -0.93 0.81
C ILE A 58 -14.40 -2.35 1.17
N ARG A 59 -13.49 -3.32 1.00
CA ARG A 59 -13.71 -4.71 1.43
C ARG A 59 -13.58 -4.79 2.94
N ILE A 60 -14.60 -5.31 3.62
CA ILE A 60 -14.61 -5.50 5.07
C ILE A 60 -14.09 -6.90 5.43
N GLY A 61 -14.55 -7.92 4.71
CA GLY A 61 -14.15 -9.32 4.92
C GLY A 61 -15.12 -10.30 4.28
N THR A 62 -14.77 -11.58 4.27
CA THR A 62 -15.64 -12.68 3.82
C THR A 62 -16.48 -13.19 4.99
N THR A 63 -17.64 -13.78 4.70
CA THR A 63 -18.49 -14.41 5.72
C THR A 63 -17.84 -15.64 6.38
N THR A 64 -16.75 -16.15 5.81
CA THR A 64 -15.95 -17.25 6.35
C THR A 64 -14.94 -16.77 7.39
N ASP A 65 -14.44 -15.54 7.23
CA ASP A 65 -13.32 -15.02 8.02
C ASP A 65 -13.83 -14.17 9.19
N ILE A 66 -14.99 -13.52 9.02
CA ILE A 66 -15.59 -12.63 10.02
C ILE A 66 -17.10 -12.87 10.16
N SER A 67 -17.59 -12.71 11.38
CA SER A 67 -19.02 -12.74 11.69
C SER A 67 -19.73 -11.48 11.17
N LEU A 68 -21.07 -11.55 11.05
CA LEU A 68 -21.88 -10.38 10.68
C LEU A 68 -21.72 -9.24 11.68
N GLN A 69 -21.59 -9.54 12.97
CA GLN A 69 -21.41 -8.53 14.01
C GLN A 69 -20.07 -7.82 13.85
N GLU A 70 -18.97 -8.57 13.69
CA GLU A 70 -17.64 -8.01 13.43
C GLU A 70 -17.62 -7.19 12.13
N ALA A 71 -18.35 -7.63 11.10
CA ALA A 71 -18.49 -6.87 9.86
C ALA A 71 -19.22 -5.53 10.08
N LYS A 72 -20.23 -5.49 10.95
CA LYS A 72 -20.94 -4.26 11.33
C LYS A 72 -20.07 -3.32 12.16
N GLU A 73 -19.32 -3.86 13.12
CA GLU A 73 -18.36 -3.09 13.93
C GLU A 73 -17.31 -2.42 13.03
N LYS A 74 -16.69 -3.19 12.12
CA LYS A 74 -15.76 -2.62 11.12
C LYS A 74 -16.42 -1.59 10.20
N TYR A 75 -17.68 -1.81 9.81
CA TYR A 75 -18.44 -0.82 9.04
C TYR A 75 -18.56 0.51 9.79
N TYR A 76 -18.91 0.48 11.09
CA TYR A 76 -19.03 1.71 11.88
C TYR A 76 -17.70 2.46 11.98
N THR A 77 -16.59 1.75 12.25
CA THR A 77 -15.25 2.35 12.23
C THR A 77 -14.91 2.97 10.87
N LEU A 78 -15.20 2.27 9.77
CA LEU A 78 -14.95 2.80 8.43
C LEU A 78 -15.81 4.02 8.11
N LYS A 79 -17.06 4.05 8.58
CA LYS A 79 -17.98 5.17 8.40
C LYS A 79 -17.53 6.39 9.21
N GLU A 80 -17.15 6.18 10.47
CA GLU A 80 -16.61 7.24 11.33
C GLU A 80 -15.37 7.89 10.72
N ASN A 81 -14.43 7.08 10.20
CA ASN A 81 -13.25 7.57 9.50
C ASN A 81 -13.56 8.33 8.19
N GLN A 82 -14.73 8.11 7.59
CA GLN A 82 -15.17 8.87 6.41
C GLN A 82 -15.82 10.19 6.80
N ASP A 83 -16.64 10.18 7.85
CA ASP A 83 -17.33 11.36 8.35
C ASP A 83 -16.37 12.34 9.06
N ASN A 84 -15.33 11.79 9.71
CA ASN A 84 -14.24 12.55 10.32
C ASN A 84 -12.89 11.97 9.84
N PRO A 85 -12.42 12.37 8.65
CA PRO A 85 -11.14 11.92 8.14
C PRO A 85 -10.04 12.45 9.08
N GLU A 86 -9.51 11.58 9.93
CA GLU A 86 -8.25 11.86 10.61
C GLU A 86 -7.22 12.26 9.55
N PRO A 87 -6.39 13.29 9.79
CA PRO A 87 -5.23 13.54 8.93
C PRO A 87 -4.48 12.21 8.83
N PRO A 88 -4.06 11.79 7.61
CA PRO A 88 -3.63 10.42 7.35
C PRO A 88 -2.67 9.96 8.44
N SER A 89 -3.20 9.14 9.36
CA SER A 89 -2.44 8.61 10.48
C SER A 89 -1.36 7.76 9.82
N GLN A 90 -0.11 8.22 9.95
CA GLN A 90 1.07 7.56 9.45
C GLN A 90 0.96 6.09 9.83
N THR A 91 0.65 5.27 8.85
CA THR A 91 0.36 3.84 8.97
C THR A 91 1.52 3.19 9.69
N LYS A 92 1.45 3.00 11.03
CA LYS A 92 2.41 2.29 11.89
C LYS A 92 3.70 1.97 11.14
N GLU A 93 4.45 2.99 10.77
CA GLU A 93 5.63 2.77 9.95
C GLU A 93 6.61 2.15 10.93
N MET A 94 7.07 0.93 10.63
CA MET A 94 8.35 0.49 11.17
C MET A 94 9.30 1.67 11.05
N PRO A 95 10.08 2.01 12.09
CA PRO A 95 10.94 3.19 12.04
C PRO A 95 11.69 3.17 10.71
N PRO A 96 11.54 4.23 9.90
CA PRO A 96 11.98 4.16 8.52
C PRO A 96 13.48 3.91 8.53
N ILE A 97 13.88 2.78 7.95
CA ILE A 97 15.29 2.43 7.88
C ILE A 97 16.01 3.59 7.17
N THR A 98 17.13 3.99 7.75
CA THR A 98 17.98 5.00 7.14
C THR A 98 18.63 4.42 5.88
N PHE A 99 19.07 5.30 4.98
CA PHE A 99 19.80 4.89 3.78
C PHE A 99 21.06 4.08 4.14
N GLN A 100 21.74 4.42 5.25
CA GLN A 100 22.90 3.67 5.75
C GLN A 100 22.52 2.25 6.17
N GLU A 101 21.45 2.10 6.98
CA GLU A 101 20.98 0.78 7.42
C GLU A 101 20.52 -0.08 6.24
N PHE A 102 19.87 0.54 5.25
CA PHE A 102 19.52 -0.12 4.00
C PHE A 102 20.79 -0.61 3.26
N TYR A 103 21.79 0.27 3.14
CA TYR A 103 23.03 -0.03 2.45
C TYR A 103 23.77 -1.23 3.08
N ASP A 104 23.90 -1.24 4.41
CA ASP A 104 24.66 -2.28 5.12
C ASP A 104 23.89 -3.61 5.19
N SER A 105 22.57 -3.56 5.42
CA SER A 105 21.78 -4.76 5.70
C SER A 105 21.27 -5.48 4.44
N TYR A 106 21.04 -4.74 3.35
CA TYR A 106 20.39 -5.29 2.15
C TYR A 106 21.26 -5.13 0.91
N TYR A 107 21.75 -3.93 0.64
CA TYR A 107 22.43 -3.63 -0.62
C TYR A 107 23.82 -4.27 -0.69
N LEU A 108 24.65 -4.09 0.35
CA LEU A 108 26.02 -4.59 0.38
C LEU A 108 26.10 -6.13 0.26
N PRO A 109 25.27 -6.93 0.96
CA PRO A 109 25.20 -8.37 0.75
C PRO A 109 24.78 -8.72 -0.68
N TYR A 110 23.76 -8.04 -1.23
CA TYR A 110 23.25 -8.30 -2.57
C TYR A 110 24.33 -8.11 -3.65
N ILE A 111 25.03 -6.98 -3.65
CA ILE A 111 26.01 -6.69 -4.71
C ILE A 111 27.23 -7.60 -4.67
N LYS A 112 27.66 -8.04 -3.47
CA LYS A 112 28.78 -8.97 -3.30
C LYS A 112 28.50 -10.32 -3.95
N THR A 113 27.24 -10.75 -3.94
CA THR A 113 26.83 -12.02 -4.55
C THR A 113 26.58 -11.89 -6.06
N HIS A 114 26.07 -10.75 -6.53
CA HIS A 114 25.51 -10.64 -7.88
C HIS A 114 26.39 -9.87 -8.88
N ILE A 115 27.39 -9.12 -8.42
CA ILE A 115 28.21 -8.25 -9.28
C ILE A 115 29.67 -8.64 -9.16
N LYS A 116 30.31 -9.00 -10.28
CA LYS A 116 31.73 -9.42 -10.29
C LYS A 116 32.71 -8.30 -9.92
N SER A 117 32.38 -7.04 -10.24
CA SER A 117 33.18 -5.84 -9.96
C SER A 117 32.50 -4.93 -8.94
N TYR A 118 32.04 -5.52 -7.84
CA TYR A 118 31.27 -4.82 -6.82
C TYR A 118 32.12 -3.79 -6.04
N GLU A 119 33.44 -3.95 -5.98
CA GLU A 119 34.36 -3.09 -5.21
C GLU A 119 34.33 -1.64 -5.70
N THR A 120 34.22 -1.44 -7.02
CA THR A 120 34.08 -0.10 -7.60
C THR A 120 32.74 0.53 -7.20
N ASN A 121 31.67 -0.25 -7.13
CA ASN A 121 30.36 0.24 -6.69
C ASN A 121 30.39 0.62 -5.21
N ILE A 122 31.02 -0.20 -4.35
CA ILE A 122 31.24 0.12 -2.93
C ILE A 122 31.99 1.44 -2.78
N SER A 123 33.08 1.63 -3.54
CA SER A 123 33.88 2.86 -3.47
C SER A 123 33.06 4.10 -3.83
N ILE A 124 32.31 4.05 -4.93
CA ILE A 124 31.45 5.15 -5.37
C ILE A 124 30.37 5.45 -4.31
N PHE A 125 29.73 4.41 -3.76
CA PHE A 125 28.73 4.58 -2.71
C PHE A 125 29.30 5.24 -1.47
N LYS A 126 30.39 4.70 -0.92
CA LYS A 126 31.00 5.21 0.31
C LYS A 126 31.53 6.64 0.16
N ASN A 127 32.08 6.98 -0.99
CA ASN A 127 32.76 8.26 -1.17
C ASN A 127 31.82 9.36 -1.67
N HIS A 128 30.74 9.01 -2.37
CA HIS A 128 29.96 10.02 -3.10
C HIS A 128 28.46 10.01 -2.79
N ILE A 129 27.90 8.92 -2.26
CA ILE A 129 26.47 8.78 -2.01
C ILE A 129 26.17 8.78 -0.50
N LEU A 130 26.82 7.90 0.27
CA LEU A 130 26.62 7.81 1.72
C LEU A 130 26.89 9.11 2.48
N PRO A 131 27.93 9.92 2.16
CA PRO A 131 28.18 11.16 2.89
C PRO A 131 27.00 12.14 2.87
N ASP A 132 26.19 12.10 1.81
CA ASP A 132 25.08 13.03 1.60
C ASP A 132 23.73 12.42 2.07
N LEU A 133 23.59 11.09 2.10
CA LEU A 133 22.31 10.40 2.30
C LEU A 133 22.25 9.46 3.50
N ALA A 134 23.37 9.16 4.18
CA ALA A 134 23.44 8.11 5.21
C ALA A 134 22.33 8.21 6.26
N THR A 135 22.02 9.43 6.73
CA THR A 135 21.02 9.70 7.77
C THR A 135 19.60 9.87 7.24
N THR A 136 19.41 9.91 5.91
CA THR A 136 18.11 10.15 5.30
C THR A 136 17.23 8.91 5.45
N PRO A 137 16.01 9.03 6.01
CA PRO A 137 15.03 7.96 6.02
C PRO A 137 14.65 7.54 4.60
N MET A 138 14.60 6.23 4.33
CA MET A 138 14.30 5.71 2.98
C MET A 138 12.92 6.14 2.45
N ASN A 139 11.94 6.36 3.34
CA ASN A 139 10.59 6.84 2.99
C ASN A 139 10.55 8.34 2.64
N GLU A 140 11.53 9.12 3.11
CA GLU A 140 11.63 10.55 2.85
C GLU A 140 12.40 10.86 1.55
N LEU A 141 13.18 9.92 1.04
CA LEU A 141 14.00 10.10 -0.16
C LEU A 141 13.13 10.29 -1.42
N LYS A 142 13.10 11.51 -1.94
CA LYS A 142 12.30 11.86 -3.12
C LYS A 142 13.11 11.77 -4.41
N LYS A 143 12.42 11.51 -5.52
CA LYS A 143 13.02 11.51 -6.88
C LYS A 143 13.80 12.80 -7.19
N ILE A 144 13.29 13.96 -6.76
CA ILE A 144 13.94 15.25 -6.99
C ILE A 144 15.28 15.38 -6.26
N GLU A 145 15.40 14.78 -5.08
CA GLU A 145 16.64 14.77 -4.30
C GLU A 145 17.66 13.87 -5.00
N VAL A 146 17.25 12.68 -5.46
CA VAL A 146 18.10 11.78 -6.26
C VAL A 146 18.64 12.49 -7.51
N MET A 147 17.78 13.20 -8.26
CA MET A 147 18.22 13.97 -9.43
C MET A 147 19.21 15.08 -9.07
N THR A 148 19.00 15.74 -7.92
CA THR A 148 19.87 16.81 -7.42
C THR A 148 21.24 16.26 -7.02
N HIS A 149 21.30 15.13 -6.31
CA HIS A 149 22.55 14.47 -5.94
C HIS A 149 23.33 14.00 -7.17
N HIS A 150 22.66 13.39 -8.15
CA HIS A 150 23.29 13.03 -9.42
C HIS A 150 23.90 14.25 -10.13
N SER A 151 23.13 15.33 -10.23
CA SER A 151 23.61 16.59 -10.85
C SER A 151 24.80 17.17 -10.08
N ASN A 152 24.77 17.11 -8.74
CA ASN A 152 25.87 17.58 -7.89
C ASN A 152 27.14 16.75 -8.08
N MET A 153 27.03 15.43 -8.30
CA MET A 153 28.19 14.59 -8.59
C MET A 153 28.93 15.06 -9.86
N ILE A 154 28.20 15.47 -10.89
CA ILE A 154 28.78 15.96 -12.15
C ILE A 154 29.30 17.39 -11.99
N HIS A 155 28.47 18.29 -11.47
CA HIS A 155 28.76 19.73 -11.51
C HIS A 155 29.61 20.23 -10.34
N LYS A 156 29.43 19.68 -9.14
CA LYS A 156 30.15 20.12 -7.94
C LYS A 156 31.35 19.24 -7.62
N LYS A 157 31.19 17.92 -7.75
CA LYS A 157 32.27 16.95 -7.50
C LYS A 157 33.13 16.69 -8.75
N HIS A 158 32.78 17.28 -9.90
CA HIS A 158 33.47 17.13 -11.18
C HIS A 158 33.72 15.68 -11.60
N LEU A 159 32.80 14.77 -11.21
CA LEU A 159 32.91 13.35 -11.54
C LEU A 159 32.45 13.10 -12.98
N ALA A 160 33.01 12.05 -13.59
CA ALA A 160 32.56 11.61 -14.90
C ALA A 160 31.07 11.22 -14.86
N PRO A 161 30.29 11.51 -15.92
CA PRO A 161 28.88 11.11 -16.01
C PRO A 161 28.65 9.61 -15.78
N ALA A 162 29.59 8.76 -16.22
CA ALA A 162 29.55 7.32 -15.98
C ALA A 162 29.58 6.96 -14.48
N THR A 163 30.31 7.73 -13.67
CA THR A 163 30.39 7.58 -12.21
C THR A 163 29.09 8.06 -11.56
N ALA A 164 28.54 9.19 -11.99
CA ALA A 164 27.24 9.69 -11.50
C ALA A 164 26.10 8.72 -11.83
N ASN A 165 26.09 8.15 -13.03
CA ASN A 165 25.05 7.20 -13.46
C ASN A 165 24.98 5.94 -12.61
N LYS A 166 26.07 5.56 -11.92
CA LYS A 166 26.00 4.46 -10.97
C LYS A 166 24.87 4.71 -9.98
N PHE A 167 24.75 5.92 -9.43
CA PHE A 167 23.70 6.29 -8.47
C PHE A 167 22.26 6.03 -8.95
N ILE A 168 21.99 6.09 -10.26
CA ILE A 168 20.65 5.92 -10.86
C ILE A 168 20.39 4.47 -11.29
N ILE A 169 21.44 3.68 -11.51
CA ILE A 169 21.34 2.28 -11.96
C ILE A 169 20.96 1.35 -10.78
N PHE A 170 20.86 1.89 -9.56
CA PHE A 170 20.45 1.19 -8.35
C PHE A 170 18.95 1.30 -8.11
#